data_AF-A0A183IW79-F1
#
_entry.id   AF-A0A183IW79-F1
#
_cell.length_a   1.000
_cell.length_b   1.000
_cell.length_c   1.000
_cell.angle_alpha   90.00
_cell.angle_beta   90.00
_cell.angle_gamma   90.00
#
_symmetry.space_group_name_H-M   'P 1'
#
loop_
_entity.id
_entity.type
_entity.pdbx_description
1 polymer ?
#
loop_
_entity_poly.entity_id
_entity_poly.type
_entity_poly.pdbx_seq_one_letter_code
_entity_poly.pdbx_strand_id
1 'polypeptide(L)'
;MPGYYTFYSGAELLRPLALRFGFELDKVNFVFCQFLSLPAALLYYRFRSSRWETKWIRLLLPALLGLYFCFFCYGRATKHLVADAVLNFVLLKTCDPKYVHKVVFCCSMAYMSYMHMFRALFSNSYLLDITGSMMIMTEKLTSLAFNLHEGAEPAAQLNDDQKRLALAKVPSCLHYFSFLFNFQTVLCGPFSFYKDYWNFTDQIYSEQLFFTLLSPGTCLLCPSVSADGTAMISPMTNAELNVFHGVLQRR
;
A
#
# COMPACT_ATOMS: atom_id res chain seq x y z
N MET A 1 2.15 3.81 25.79
CA MET A 1 1.54 3.93 27.14
C MET A 1 1.78 2.61 27.86
N PRO A 2 2.59 2.55 28.93
CA PRO A 2 2.90 1.29 29.61
C PRO A 2 1.67 0.66 30.27
N GLY A 3 1.51 -0.64 30.11
CA GLY A 3 0.46 -1.45 30.74
C GLY A 3 0.65 -2.93 30.38
N TYR A 4 0.13 -3.86 31.18
CA TYR A 4 0.31 -5.32 30.98
C TYR A 4 -0.11 -5.82 29.57
N TYR A 5 -0.94 -5.05 28.86
CA TYR A 5 -1.45 -5.34 27.51
C TYR A 5 -0.79 -4.53 26.38
N THR A 6 0.41 -3.95 26.57
CA THR A 6 1.03 -3.12 25.52
C THR A 6 1.65 -3.89 24.37
N PHE A 7 2.26 -5.04 24.66
CA PHE A 7 3.19 -5.67 23.72
C PHE A 7 2.60 -6.86 22.98
N TYR A 8 1.64 -7.58 23.57
CA TYR A 8 0.97 -8.67 22.87
C TYR A 8 -0.45 -8.93 23.38
N SER A 9 -1.42 -8.83 22.46
CA SER A 9 -2.78 -9.38 22.60
C SER A 9 -3.21 -9.87 21.21
N GLY A 10 -2.31 -10.55 20.51
CA GLY A 10 -2.59 -11.18 19.23
C GLY A 10 -3.57 -12.34 19.38
N ALA A 11 -3.95 -12.97 18.27
CA ALA A 11 -4.91 -14.06 18.31
C ALA A 11 -4.37 -15.29 19.07
N GLU A 12 -5.17 -15.85 19.98
CA GLU A 12 -4.85 -17.09 20.68
C GLU A 12 -5.30 -18.35 19.93
N LEU A 13 -5.87 -18.18 18.73
CA LEU A 13 -6.45 -19.25 17.92
C LEU A 13 -5.43 -20.37 17.59
N LEU A 14 -4.17 -20.02 17.37
CA LEU A 14 -3.10 -20.98 17.02
C LEU A 14 -2.31 -21.48 18.23
N ARG A 15 -2.75 -21.20 19.46
CA ARG A 15 -2.14 -21.72 20.69
C ARG A 15 -1.96 -23.25 20.72
N PRO A 16 -2.92 -24.09 20.31
CA PRO A 16 -2.69 -25.54 20.29
C PRO A 16 -1.61 -25.97 19.30
N LEU A 17 -1.46 -25.23 18.18
CA LEU A 17 -0.42 -25.49 17.19
C LEU A 17 0.95 -25.09 17.71
N ALA A 18 1.05 -23.92 18.35
CA ALA A 18 2.28 -23.41 18.96
C ALA A 18 2.81 -24.37 20.03
N LEU A 19 1.93 -24.87 20.91
CA LEU A 19 2.29 -25.86 21.94
C LEU A 19 2.78 -27.18 21.34
N ARG A 20 2.23 -27.62 20.21
CA ARG A 20 2.62 -28.87 19.56
C ARG A 20 4.01 -28.81 18.94
N PHE A 21 4.40 -27.66 18.39
CA PHE A 21 5.71 -27.47 17.76
C PHE A 21 6.77 -26.86 18.70
N GLY A 22 6.38 -26.43 19.90
CA GLY A 22 7.29 -25.80 20.86
C GLY A 22 7.73 -24.38 20.46
N PHE A 23 6.96 -23.71 19.60
CA PHE A 23 7.23 -22.32 19.17
C PHE A 23 6.42 -21.32 19.98
N GLU A 24 6.92 -20.09 20.07
CA GLU A 24 6.15 -18.97 20.62
C GLU A 24 5.00 -18.59 19.68
N LEU A 25 3.84 -18.27 20.27
CA LEU A 25 2.56 -18.09 19.57
C LEU A 25 2.59 -16.93 18.56
N ASP A 26 3.27 -15.86 18.90
CA ASP A 26 3.49 -14.66 18.09
C ASP A 26 4.22 -14.97 16.78
N LYS A 27 5.28 -15.79 16.83
CA LYS A 27 6.04 -16.25 15.66
C LYS A 27 5.17 -17.13 14.77
N VAL A 28 4.38 -18.02 15.37
CA VAL A 28 3.44 -18.89 14.64
C VAL A 28 2.36 -18.07 13.94
N ASN A 29 1.77 -17.09 14.62
CA ASN A 29 0.76 -16.20 14.04
C ASN A 29 1.31 -15.39 12.87
N PHE A 30 2.53 -14.85 13.01
CA PHE A 30 3.20 -14.10 11.95
C PHE A 30 3.47 -14.96 10.71
N VAL A 31 4.07 -16.13 10.91
CA VAL A 31 4.37 -17.07 9.82
C VAL A 31 3.08 -17.55 9.14
N PHE A 32 2.05 -17.86 9.93
CA PHE A 32 0.74 -18.25 9.40
C PHE A 32 0.14 -17.16 8.52
N CYS A 33 0.15 -15.89 8.96
CA CYS A 33 -0.31 -14.77 8.14
C CYS A 33 0.50 -14.62 6.84
N GLN A 34 1.83 -14.81 6.89
CA GLN A 34 2.67 -14.75 5.70
C GLN A 34 2.33 -15.86 4.69
N PHE A 35 2.13 -17.10 5.16
CA PHE A 35 1.69 -18.20 4.30
C PHE A 35 0.27 -17.98 3.77
N LEU A 36 -0.65 -17.43 4.58
CA LEU A 36 -2.01 -17.10 4.17
C LEU A 36 -2.07 -15.94 3.17
N SER A 37 -1.06 -15.06 3.16
CA SER A 37 -0.96 -13.97 2.20
C SER A 37 -0.82 -14.46 0.75
N LEU A 38 -0.18 -15.62 0.52
CA LEU A 38 0.00 -16.20 -0.82
C LEU A 38 -1.31 -16.68 -1.48
N PRO A 39 -2.12 -17.57 -0.85
CA PRO A 39 -3.41 -17.94 -1.41
C PRO A 39 -4.37 -16.75 -1.43
N ALA A 40 -4.29 -15.83 -0.46
CA ALA A 40 -5.07 -14.59 -0.51
C ALA A 40 -4.67 -13.71 -1.72
N ALA A 41 -3.40 -13.67 -2.11
CA ALA A 41 -2.93 -12.99 -3.30
C ALA A 41 -3.45 -13.63 -4.59
N LEU A 42 -3.41 -14.96 -4.68
CA LEU A 42 -3.98 -15.70 -5.81
C LEU A 42 -5.49 -15.50 -5.91
N LEU A 43 -6.18 -15.51 -4.77
CA LEU A 43 -7.62 -15.29 -4.68
C LEU A 43 -7.99 -13.85 -5.04
N TYR A 44 -7.23 -12.87 -4.55
CA TYR A 44 -7.36 -11.46 -4.94
C TYR A 44 -7.17 -11.30 -6.45
N TYR A 45 -6.13 -11.92 -7.03
CA TYR A 45 -5.90 -11.91 -8.47
C TYR A 45 -7.04 -12.59 -9.25
N ARG A 46 -7.60 -13.68 -8.72
CA ARG A 46 -8.69 -14.44 -9.35
C ARG A 46 -10.04 -13.72 -9.29
N PHE A 47 -10.38 -13.11 -8.16
CA PHE A 47 -11.61 -12.33 -8.00
C PHE A 47 -11.55 -11.02 -8.79
N ARG A 48 -10.37 -10.40 -8.86
CA ARG A 48 -10.12 -9.24 -9.72
C ARG A 48 -10.39 -9.53 -11.21
N SER A 49 -10.24 -10.77 -11.67
CA SER A 49 -10.58 -11.18 -13.05
C SER A 49 -12.09 -11.17 -13.33
N SER A 50 -12.93 -11.11 -12.28
CA SER A 50 -14.37 -10.94 -12.43
C SER A 50 -14.72 -9.48 -12.76
N ARG A 51 -15.51 -9.28 -13.81
CA ARG A 51 -15.86 -7.99 -14.46
C ARG A 51 -16.67 -7.02 -13.58
N TRP A 52 -16.95 -7.35 -12.32
CA TRP A 52 -17.98 -6.70 -11.49
C TRP A 52 -17.41 -5.82 -10.37
N GLU A 53 -16.09 -5.63 -10.33
CA GLU A 53 -15.45 -4.96 -9.18
C GLU A 53 -15.37 -3.44 -9.33
N THR A 54 -16.04 -2.74 -8.41
CA THR A 54 -15.96 -1.28 -8.29
C THR A 54 -14.56 -0.86 -7.79
N LYS A 55 -14.04 0.29 -8.25
CA LYS A 55 -12.71 0.83 -7.86
C LYS A 55 -12.46 0.82 -6.34
N TRP A 56 -13.52 1.05 -5.56
CA TRP A 56 -13.48 1.03 -4.10
C TRP A 56 -13.08 -0.33 -3.52
N ILE A 57 -13.61 -1.44 -4.03
CA ILE A 57 -13.34 -2.79 -3.50
C ILE A 57 -11.89 -3.19 -3.74
N ARG A 58 -11.31 -2.82 -4.88
CA ARG A 58 -9.91 -3.12 -5.22
C ARG A 58 -8.90 -2.44 -4.29
N LEU A 59 -9.26 -1.30 -3.72
CA LEU A 59 -8.42 -0.57 -2.78
C LEU A 59 -8.74 -0.94 -1.33
N LEU A 60 -10.02 -1.10 -0.99
CA LEU A 60 -10.45 -1.42 0.36
C LEU A 60 -10.08 -2.85 0.76
N LEU A 61 -10.26 -3.83 -0.13
CA LEU A 61 -10.01 -5.24 0.18
C LEU A 61 -8.57 -5.50 0.63
N PRO A 62 -7.52 -5.10 -0.12
CA PRO A 62 -6.15 -5.33 0.32
C PRO A 62 -5.80 -4.55 1.59
N ALA A 63 -6.34 -3.35 1.78
CA ALA A 63 -6.14 -2.54 2.98
C ALA A 63 -6.76 -3.18 4.23
N LEU A 64 -8.01 -3.63 4.13
CA LEU A 64 -8.74 -4.26 5.22
C LEU A 64 -8.14 -5.61 5.59
N LEU A 65 -7.74 -6.40 4.58
CA LEU A 65 -7.09 -7.69 4.81
C LEU A 65 -5.71 -7.51 5.48
N GLY A 66 -4.94 -6.51 5.06
CA GLY A 66 -3.65 -6.21 5.70
C GLY A 66 -3.81 -5.68 7.12
N LEU A 67 -4.79 -4.81 7.36
CA LEU A 67 -5.12 -4.35 8.72
C LEU A 67 -5.58 -5.51 9.61
N TYR A 68 -6.36 -6.44 9.06
CA TYR A 68 -6.75 -7.67 9.75
C TYR A 68 -5.55 -8.53 10.11
N PHE A 69 -4.58 -8.73 9.20
CA PHE A 69 -3.34 -9.44 9.50
C PHE A 69 -2.52 -8.74 10.60
N CYS A 70 -2.39 -7.41 10.55
CA CYS A 70 -1.73 -6.67 11.61
C CYS A 70 -2.44 -6.85 12.96
N PHE A 71 -3.77 -6.82 12.98
CA PHE A 71 -4.55 -7.04 14.20
C PHE A 71 -4.42 -8.48 14.72
N PHE A 72 -4.41 -9.47 13.82
CA PHE A 72 -4.22 -10.87 14.17
C PHE A 72 -2.83 -11.13 14.80
N CYS A 73 -1.77 -10.56 14.23
CA CYS A 73 -0.41 -10.72 14.72
C CYS A 73 -0.12 -9.89 15.99
N TYR A 74 -0.54 -8.63 16.03
CA TYR A 74 -0.10 -7.67 17.05
C TYR A 74 -1.21 -7.18 18.00
N GLY A 75 -2.47 -7.46 17.69
CA GLY A 75 -3.63 -7.10 18.51
C GLY A 75 -3.77 -5.60 18.73
N ARG A 76 -3.81 -5.17 20.00
CA ARG A 76 -4.01 -3.77 20.39
C ARG A 76 -2.86 -2.86 19.95
N ALA A 77 -1.67 -3.40 19.67
CA ALA A 77 -0.52 -2.62 19.23
C ALA A 77 -0.69 -2.07 17.80
N THR A 78 -1.58 -2.64 16.98
CA THR A 78 -1.90 -2.17 15.62
C THR A 78 -2.32 -0.70 15.57
N LYS A 79 -2.88 -0.16 16.67
CA LYS A 79 -3.19 1.28 16.78
C LYS A 79 -1.98 2.18 16.53
N HIS A 80 -0.76 1.72 16.87
CA HIS A 80 0.45 2.48 16.65
C HIS A 80 0.80 2.59 15.16
N LEU A 81 0.51 1.56 14.36
CA LEU A 81 0.67 1.63 12.90
C LEU A 81 -0.34 2.58 12.28
N VAL A 82 -1.61 2.49 12.69
CA VAL A 82 -2.66 3.37 12.19
C VAL A 82 -2.39 4.83 12.58
N ALA A 83 -1.94 5.07 13.82
CA ALA A 83 -1.60 6.41 14.28
C ALA A 83 -0.46 7.03 13.47
N ASP A 84 0.61 6.29 13.19
CA ASP A 84 1.74 6.77 12.39
C ASP A 84 1.35 6.98 10.92
N ALA A 85 0.53 6.10 10.35
CA ALA A 85 -0.04 6.29 9.01
C ALA A 85 -0.90 7.57 8.93
N VAL A 86 -1.77 7.82 9.91
CA VAL A 86 -2.60 9.04 9.95
C VAL A 86 -1.73 10.29 10.15
N LEU A 87 -0.79 10.25 11.10
CA LEU A 87 0.11 11.36 11.39
C LEU A 87 0.85 11.80 10.12
N ASN A 88 1.49 10.86 9.43
CA ASN A 88 2.23 11.18 8.22
C ASN A 88 1.33 11.58 7.05
N PHE A 89 0.09 11.08 6.98
CA PHE A 89 -0.87 11.56 5.97
C PHE A 89 -1.23 13.03 6.16
N VAL A 90 -1.40 13.46 7.41
CA VAL A 90 -1.64 14.88 7.74
C VAL A 90 -0.42 15.70 7.31
N LEU A 91 0.79 15.28 7.68
CA LEU A 91 2.03 15.97 7.29
C LEU A 91 2.18 16.08 5.77
N LEU A 92 1.90 14.99 5.03
CA LEU A 92 1.92 14.97 3.57
C LEU A 92 0.94 15.98 2.94
N LYS A 93 -0.18 16.28 3.61
CA LYS A 93 -1.19 17.24 3.13
C LYS A 93 -0.93 18.69 3.55
N THR A 94 -0.32 18.90 4.72
CA THR A 94 -0.14 20.24 5.30
C THR A 94 1.22 20.86 5.01
N CYS A 95 2.26 20.06 4.78
CA CYS A 95 3.60 20.55 4.55
C CYS A 95 3.82 21.03 3.11
N ASP A 96 4.67 22.04 2.96
CA ASP A 96 5.14 22.49 1.65
C ASP A 96 5.90 21.35 0.93
N PRO A 97 5.64 21.10 -0.37
CA PRO A 97 6.33 20.09 -1.16
C PRO A 97 7.86 20.15 -1.07
N LYS A 98 8.46 21.33 -0.88
CA LYS A 98 9.91 21.51 -0.74
C LYS A 98 10.52 20.87 0.51
N TYR A 99 9.75 20.76 1.60
CA TYR A 99 10.24 20.25 2.88
C TYR A 99 9.56 18.94 3.33
N VAL A 100 8.54 18.48 2.61
CA VAL A 100 7.72 17.32 2.98
C VAL A 100 8.54 16.05 3.25
N HIS A 101 9.53 15.76 2.40
CA HIS A 101 10.38 14.57 2.55
C HIS A 101 11.19 14.59 3.86
N LYS A 102 11.71 15.75 4.27
CA LYS A 102 12.48 15.90 5.51
C LYS A 102 11.58 15.76 6.73
N VAL A 103 10.43 16.43 6.71
CA VAL A 103 9.49 16.42 7.84
C VAL A 103 8.95 15.01 8.05
N VAL A 104 8.42 14.36 7.00
CA VAL A 104 7.89 12.98 7.08
C VAL A 104 8.98 12.00 7.48
N PHE A 105 10.21 12.14 6.96
CA PHE A 105 11.34 11.30 7.35
C PHE A 105 11.68 11.44 8.83
N CYS A 106 11.89 12.67 9.31
CA CYS A 106 12.20 12.91 10.71
C CYS A 106 11.08 12.43 11.63
N CYS A 107 9.81 12.69 11.28
CA CYS A 107 8.66 12.25 12.07
C CYS A 107 8.54 10.71 12.12
N SER A 108 8.60 10.02 10.97
CA SER A 108 8.50 8.57 10.90
C SER A 108 9.67 7.88 11.62
N MET A 109 10.91 8.34 11.39
CA MET A 109 12.09 7.83 12.08
C MET A 109 12.03 8.08 13.59
N ALA A 110 11.60 9.27 14.03
CA ALA A 110 11.46 9.57 15.46
C ALA A 110 10.40 8.69 16.13
N TYR A 111 9.26 8.47 15.47
CA TYR A 111 8.20 7.63 15.99
C TYR A 111 8.63 6.16 16.10
N MET A 112 9.27 5.62 15.05
CA MET A 112 9.87 4.29 15.08
C MET A 112 10.95 4.16 16.17
N SER A 113 11.82 5.15 16.29
CA SER A 113 12.89 5.18 17.31
C SER A 113 12.32 5.22 18.73
N TYR A 114 11.27 6.01 18.95
CA TYR A 114 10.55 6.05 20.23
C TYR A 114 10.01 4.67 20.60
N MET A 115 9.40 3.95 19.64
CA MET A 115 8.88 2.60 19.88
C MET A 115 9.99 1.58 20.16
N HIS A 116 11.12 1.65 19.43
CA HIS A 116 12.28 0.81 19.71
C HIS A 116 12.88 1.08 21.10
N MET A 117 13.02 2.35 21.47
CA MET A 117 13.52 2.74 22.79
C MET A 117 12.55 2.31 23.90
N PHE A 118 11.25 2.49 23.70
CA PHE A 118 10.23 2.03 24.64
C PHE A 118 10.30 0.51 24.84
N ARG A 119 10.46 -0.27 23.76
CA ARG A 119 10.70 -1.71 23.89
C ARG A 119 11.97 -2.02 24.69
N ALA A 120 13.09 -1.37 24.37
CA ALA A 120 14.37 -1.62 25.03
C ALA A 120 14.35 -1.32 26.53
N LEU A 121 13.53 -0.37 26.98
CA LEU A 121 13.42 0.00 28.39
C LEU A 121 12.42 -0.87 29.18
N PHE A 122 11.35 -1.34 28.55
CA PHE A 122 10.21 -1.97 29.26
C PHE A 122 10.00 -3.46 28.96
N SER A 123 10.66 -4.04 27.95
CA SER A 123 10.50 -5.46 27.60
C SER A 123 11.86 -6.13 27.41
N ASN A 124 12.13 -7.17 28.19
CA ASN A 124 13.30 -8.05 28.05
C ASN A 124 12.98 -9.35 27.26
N SER A 125 11.77 -9.45 26.69
CA SER A 125 11.31 -10.66 26.02
C SER A 125 11.57 -10.60 24.51
N TYR A 126 12.01 -11.72 23.92
CA TYR A 126 12.24 -11.90 22.48
C TYR A 126 10.95 -12.14 21.68
N LEU A 127 9.88 -11.44 22.07
CA LEU A 127 8.58 -11.50 21.40
C LEU A 127 8.63 -10.67 20.12
N LEU A 128 7.96 -11.17 19.10
CA LEU A 128 7.73 -10.52 17.82
C LEU A 128 6.80 -9.32 18.04
N ASP A 129 7.34 -8.14 17.77
CA ASP A 129 6.73 -6.86 18.11
C ASP A 129 6.35 -6.05 16.86
N ILE A 130 5.48 -5.05 17.07
CA ILE A 130 4.93 -4.16 16.05
C ILE A 130 5.99 -3.38 15.27
N THR A 131 7.19 -3.21 15.85
CA THR A 131 8.27 -2.43 15.22
C THR A 131 8.69 -3.00 13.86
N GLY A 132 8.52 -4.31 13.62
CA GLY A 132 8.84 -4.92 12.33
C GLY A 132 7.98 -4.33 11.20
N SER A 133 6.66 -4.34 11.37
CA SER A 133 5.75 -3.67 10.43
C SER A 133 5.94 -2.16 10.39
N MET A 134 6.32 -1.54 11.51
CA MET A 134 6.58 -0.09 11.56
C MET A 134 7.79 0.32 10.72
N MET A 135 8.81 -0.54 10.63
CA MET A 135 9.97 -0.33 9.77
C MET A 135 9.55 -0.29 8.29
N ILE A 136 8.81 -1.29 7.82
CA ILE A 136 8.31 -1.33 6.43
C ILE A 136 7.40 -0.13 6.14
N MET A 137 6.56 0.26 7.11
CA MET A 137 5.71 1.43 6.95
C MET A 137 6.53 2.72 6.86
N THR A 138 7.59 2.87 7.67
CA THR A 138 8.52 4.02 7.61
C THR A 138 9.19 4.11 6.25
N GLU A 139 9.66 3.00 5.68
CA GLU A 139 10.21 2.96 4.32
C GLU A 139 9.19 3.42 3.26
N LYS A 140 7.94 2.98 3.39
CA LYS A 140 6.85 3.36 2.47
C LYS A 140 6.47 4.84 2.57
N LEU A 141 6.39 5.36 3.78
CA LEU A 141 6.07 6.77 4.06
C LEU A 141 7.17 7.69 3.56
N THR A 142 8.42 7.36 3.88
CA THR A 142 9.58 8.16 3.48
C THR A 142 9.73 8.17 1.97
N SER A 143 9.66 7.01 1.32
CA SER A 143 9.71 6.94 -0.14
C SER A 143 8.58 7.74 -0.80
N LEU A 144 7.34 7.64 -0.29
CA LEU A 144 6.24 8.44 -0.80
C LEU A 144 6.50 9.95 -0.67
N ALA A 145 7.07 10.39 0.45
CA ALA A 145 7.39 11.79 0.68
C ALA A 145 8.52 12.29 -0.24
N PHE A 146 9.55 11.46 -0.49
CA PHE A 146 10.59 11.75 -1.48
C PHE A 146 10.01 11.89 -2.89
N ASN A 147 9.17 10.94 -3.32
CA ASN A 147 8.52 10.99 -4.64
C ASN A 147 7.66 12.26 -4.81
N LEU A 148 7.04 12.75 -3.74
CA LEU A 148 6.25 14.00 -3.76
C LEU A 148 7.13 15.25 -3.85
N HIS A 149 8.25 15.27 -3.12
CA HIS A 149 9.23 16.34 -3.24
C HIS A 149 9.81 16.40 -4.66
N GLU A 150 10.20 15.25 -5.20
CA GLU A 150 10.73 15.15 -6.56
C GLU A 150 9.71 15.57 -7.62
N GLY A 151 8.41 15.35 -7.39
CA GLY A 151 7.35 15.83 -8.28
C GLY A 151 7.15 17.35 -8.29
N ALA A 152 7.72 18.07 -7.33
CA ALA A 152 7.75 19.54 -7.29
C ALA A 152 9.01 20.13 -7.93
N GLU A 153 10.05 19.34 -8.12
CA GLU A 153 11.33 19.78 -8.68
C GLU A 153 11.31 19.77 -10.23
N PRO A 154 12.08 20.66 -10.90
CA PRO A 154 12.17 20.66 -12.35
C PRO A 154 12.77 19.35 -12.90
N ALA A 155 12.18 18.82 -13.97
CA ALA A 155 12.63 17.56 -14.59
C ALA A 155 14.10 17.55 -15.03
N ALA A 156 14.70 18.72 -15.29
CA ALA A 156 16.12 18.85 -15.64
C ALA A 156 17.07 18.51 -14.49
N GLN A 157 16.61 18.57 -13.24
CA GLN A 157 17.41 18.29 -12.04
C GLN A 157 17.23 16.85 -11.53
N LEU A 158 16.34 16.07 -12.16
CA LEU A 158 15.97 14.73 -11.72
C LEU A 158 16.70 13.66 -12.55
N ASN A 159 17.13 12.59 -11.89
CA ASN A 159 17.59 11.36 -12.55
C ASN A 159 16.39 10.63 -13.18
N ASP A 160 16.65 9.71 -14.10
CA ASP A 160 15.58 9.03 -14.84
C ASP A 160 14.67 8.19 -13.94
N ASP A 161 15.21 7.57 -12.89
CA ASP A 161 14.41 6.87 -11.88
C ASP A 161 13.54 7.82 -11.05
N GLN A 162 14.07 8.99 -10.69
CA GLN A 162 13.33 10.01 -9.95
C GLN A 162 12.18 10.56 -10.80
N LYS A 163 12.42 10.83 -12.10
CA LYS A 163 11.37 11.23 -13.05
C LYS A 163 10.27 10.16 -13.15
N ARG A 164 10.64 8.87 -13.18
CA ARG A 164 9.69 7.76 -13.27
C ARG A 164 8.80 7.66 -12.04
N LEU A 165 9.38 7.88 -10.85
CA LEU A 165 8.72 7.70 -9.56
C LEU A 165 8.06 8.97 -9.01
N ALA A 166 8.39 10.14 -9.56
CA ALA A 166 7.88 11.44 -9.16
C ALA A 166 6.34 11.50 -9.14
N LEU A 167 5.82 12.19 -8.12
CA LEU A 167 4.40 12.38 -7.88
C LEU A 167 4.07 13.87 -7.79
N ALA A 168 3.31 14.37 -8.76
CA ALA A 168 2.90 15.77 -8.80
C ALA A 168 1.89 16.15 -7.71
N LYS A 169 1.14 15.19 -7.16
CA LYS A 169 0.09 15.45 -6.17
C LYS A 169 0.02 14.38 -5.10
N VAL A 170 -0.34 14.80 -3.89
CA VAL A 170 -0.56 13.91 -2.75
C VAL A 170 -1.71 12.95 -3.06
N PRO A 171 -1.55 11.64 -2.83
CA PRO A 171 -2.57 10.66 -3.13
C PRO A 171 -3.87 10.87 -2.34
N SER A 172 -4.96 10.25 -2.82
CA SER A 172 -6.21 10.22 -2.05
C SER A 172 -6.03 9.34 -0.81
N CYS A 173 -6.83 9.62 0.23
CA CYS A 173 -6.80 8.87 1.48
C CYS A 173 -6.90 7.36 1.24
N LEU A 174 -7.83 6.93 0.40
CA LEU A 174 -8.01 5.50 0.12
C LEU A 174 -6.81 4.86 -0.56
N HIS A 175 -6.23 5.50 -1.59
CA HIS A 175 -5.05 4.96 -2.26
C HIS A 175 -3.84 4.92 -1.32
N TYR A 176 -3.70 5.91 -0.45
CA TYR A 176 -2.65 5.96 0.57
C TYR A 176 -2.77 4.80 1.57
N PHE A 177 -3.94 4.60 2.19
CA PHE A 177 -4.14 3.50 3.13
C PHE A 177 -4.05 2.13 2.46
N SER A 178 -4.55 2.00 1.23
CA SER A 178 -4.42 0.79 0.42
C SER A 178 -2.96 0.45 0.13
N PHE A 179 -2.15 1.45 -0.20
CA PHE A 179 -0.72 1.30 -0.38
C PHE A 179 -0.06 0.84 0.92
N LEU A 180 -0.24 1.56 2.03
CA LEU A 180 0.43 1.26 3.29
C LEU A 180 0.04 -0.12 3.85
N PHE A 181 -1.25 -0.40 3.97
CA PHE A 181 -1.80 -1.61 4.56
C PHE A 181 -2.03 -2.73 3.53
N ASN A 182 -1.30 -2.73 2.41
CA ASN A 182 -1.37 -3.85 1.47
C ASN A 182 -0.92 -5.16 2.13
N PHE A 183 -1.85 -6.12 2.24
CA PHE A 183 -1.66 -7.40 2.96
C PHE A 183 -0.41 -8.20 2.59
N GLN A 184 0.10 -8.07 1.36
CA GLN A 184 1.32 -8.77 0.91
C GLN A 184 2.60 -8.19 1.52
N THR A 185 2.60 -6.90 1.84
CA THR A 185 3.82 -6.15 2.22
C THR A 185 3.79 -5.60 3.64
N VAL A 186 2.63 -5.59 4.30
CA VAL A 186 2.43 -4.89 5.58
C VAL A 186 3.16 -5.56 6.76
N LEU A 187 3.34 -6.88 6.74
CA LEU A 187 4.02 -7.64 7.79
C LEU A 187 5.53 -7.72 7.54
N CYS A 188 5.91 -8.42 6.48
CA CYS A 188 7.28 -8.48 5.96
C CYS A 188 7.18 -8.86 4.50
N GLY A 189 7.37 -7.87 3.62
CA GLY A 189 7.38 -8.09 2.18
C GLY A 189 8.33 -7.11 1.52
N PRO A 190 8.70 -7.36 0.25
CA PRO A 190 9.58 -6.46 -0.46
C PRO A 190 8.92 -5.07 -0.53
N PHE A 191 9.72 -4.06 -0.22
CA PHE A 191 9.31 -2.68 -0.37
C PHE A 191 9.05 -2.36 -1.85
N SER A 192 7.96 -1.67 -2.14
CA SER A 192 7.57 -1.24 -3.49
C SER A 192 7.25 0.26 -3.50
N PHE A 193 7.62 0.95 -4.57
CA PHE A 193 7.30 2.37 -4.73
C PHE A 193 5.80 2.59 -4.93
N TYR A 194 5.30 3.74 -4.45
CA TYR A 194 3.89 4.11 -4.58
C TYR A 194 3.44 4.19 -6.05
N LYS A 195 4.29 4.70 -6.94
CA LYS A 195 3.98 4.81 -8.37
C LYS A 195 3.72 3.44 -9.00
N ASP A 196 4.54 2.45 -8.66
CA ASP A 196 4.38 1.09 -9.17
C ASP A 196 3.11 0.43 -8.60
N TYR A 197 2.80 0.67 -7.32
CA TYR A 197 1.55 0.25 -6.71
C TYR A 197 0.31 0.91 -7.34
N TRP A 198 0.40 2.21 -7.66
CA TRP A 198 -0.63 2.96 -8.36
C TRP A 198 -0.87 2.35 -9.73
N ASN A 199 0.19 2.15 -10.52
CA ASN A 199 0.12 1.55 -11.84
C ASN A 199 -0.45 0.14 -11.78
N PHE A 200 -0.04 -0.68 -10.81
CA PHE A 200 -0.65 -1.99 -10.58
C PHE A 200 -2.17 -1.87 -10.35
N THR A 201 -2.62 -0.89 -9.57
CA THR A 201 -4.05 -0.75 -9.30
C THR A 201 -4.84 -0.14 -10.49
N ASP A 202 -4.18 0.70 -11.30
CA ASP A 202 -4.79 1.50 -12.38
C ASP A 202 -4.69 0.86 -13.77
N GLN A 203 -3.58 0.20 -14.12
CA GLN A 203 -3.46 -0.60 -15.36
C GLN A 203 -4.48 -1.74 -15.39
N ILE A 204 -4.81 -2.25 -14.21
CA ILE A 204 -5.88 -3.21 -13.99
C ILE A 204 -7.27 -2.59 -14.27
N TYR A 205 -7.45 -1.28 -14.07
CA TYR A 205 -8.66 -0.56 -14.44
C TYR A 205 -8.74 -0.34 -15.96
N SER A 206 -7.63 0.03 -16.62
CA SER A 206 -7.62 0.26 -18.08
C SER A 206 -7.89 -1.02 -18.89
N GLU A 207 -7.30 -2.16 -18.53
CA GLU A 207 -7.59 -3.42 -19.22
C GLU A 207 -9.07 -3.84 -19.08
N GLN A 208 -9.66 -3.63 -17.90
CA GLN A 208 -11.05 -4.01 -17.66
C GLN A 208 -12.08 -3.06 -18.28
N LEU A 209 -11.77 -1.76 -18.32
CA LEU A 209 -12.54 -0.78 -19.06
C LEU A 209 -12.51 -1.08 -20.56
N PHE A 210 -11.35 -1.44 -21.10
CA PHE A 210 -11.17 -1.90 -22.47
C PHE A 210 -12.00 -3.15 -22.77
N PHE A 211 -11.95 -4.19 -21.92
CA PHE A 211 -12.81 -5.36 -22.08
C PHE A 211 -14.30 -5.01 -21.99
N THR A 212 -14.70 -4.03 -21.17
CA THR A 212 -16.09 -3.57 -21.06
C THR A 212 -16.55 -2.80 -22.30
N LEU A 213 -15.69 -1.95 -22.87
CA LEU A 213 -15.94 -1.25 -24.13
C LEU A 213 -15.98 -2.19 -25.35
N LEU A 214 -15.29 -3.34 -25.28
CA LEU A 214 -15.36 -4.41 -26.28
C LEU A 214 -16.55 -5.39 -26.09
N SER A 215 -17.43 -5.17 -25.09
CA SER A 215 -18.66 -5.95 -24.97
C SER A 215 -19.61 -5.56 -26.11
N PRO A 216 -20.22 -6.51 -26.84
CA PRO A 216 -21.17 -6.19 -27.91
C PRO A 216 -22.35 -5.42 -27.33
N GLY A 217 -22.46 -4.13 -27.66
CA GLY A 217 -23.54 -3.24 -27.21
C GLY A 217 -23.12 -1.88 -26.64
N THR A 218 -21.83 -1.58 -26.44
CA THR A 218 -21.39 -0.28 -25.90
C THR A 218 -20.49 0.46 -26.90
N CYS A 219 -20.83 1.71 -27.25
CA CYS A 219 -20.11 2.51 -28.24
C CYS A 219 -18.64 2.75 -27.85
N LEU A 220 -17.74 2.64 -28.84
CA LEU A 220 -16.31 2.93 -28.79
C LEU A 220 -16.05 4.41 -28.47
N LEU A 221 -16.08 4.76 -27.19
CA LEU A 221 -15.66 6.07 -26.70
C LEU A 221 -14.66 5.85 -25.56
N CYS A 222 -13.40 6.23 -25.78
CA CYS A 222 -12.41 6.28 -24.72
C CYS A 222 -12.75 7.47 -23.80
N PRO A 223 -12.93 7.26 -22.49
CA PRO A 223 -12.96 8.38 -21.57
C PRO A 223 -11.54 8.90 -21.40
N SER A 224 -11.27 10.13 -21.83
CA SER A 224 -10.06 10.87 -21.46
C SER A 224 -10.40 11.83 -20.33
N VAL A 225 -9.61 11.78 -19.26
CA VAL A 225 -9.72 12.71 -18.12
C VAL A 225 -8.71 13.84 -18.35
N SER A 226 -9.20 15.06 -18.55
CA SER A 226 -8.35 16.26 -18.61
C SER A 226 -7.74 16.56 -17.24
N ALA A 227 -6.62 17.30 -17.22
CA ALA A 227 -5.88 17.67 -16.02
C ALA A 227 -6.72 18.37 -14.94
N ASP A 228 -7.87 18.94 -15.32
CA ASP A 228 -8.81 19.65 -14.43
C ASP A 228 -9.94 18.77 -13.87
N GLY A 229 -9.95 17.47 -14.14
CA GLY A 229 -10.91 16.51 -13.56
C GLY A 229 -12.27 16.44 -14.25
N THR A 230 -12.49 17.18 -15.34
CA THR A 230 -13.67 17.04 -16.21
C THR A 230 -13.50 15.89 -17.19
N ALA A 231 -14.50 15.00 -17.26
CA ALA A 231 -14.53 13.91 -18.23
C ALA A 231 -14.89 14.46 -19.62
N MET A 232 -14.00 14.27 -20.60
CA MET A 232 -14.27 14.61 -21.99
C MET A 232 -14.35 13.32 -22.82
N ILE A 233 -15.28 13.30 -23.76
CA ILE A 233 -15.50 12.20 -24.70
C ILE A 233 -14.87 12.64 -26.02
N SER A 234 -13.77 12.01 -26.44
CA SER A 234 -13.10 12.30 -27.72
C SER A 234 -13.00 11.03 -28.57
N PRO A 235 -13.18 11.11 -29.89
CA PRO A 235 -12.94 9.97 -30.78
C PRO A 235 -11.45 9.55 -30.74
N MET A 236 -11.20 8.24 -30.80
CA MET A 236 -9.84 7.67 -30.78
C MET A 236 -9.02 8.18 -31.97
N THR A 237 -7.78 8.58 -31.71
CA THR A 237 -6.85 9.05 -32.75
C THR A 237 -6.13 7.87 -33.41
N ASN A 238 -5.69 8.04 -34.66
CA ASN A 238 -4.99 6.99 -35.43
C ASN A 238 -3.73 6.43 -34.72
N ALA A 239 -3.13 7.19 -33.81
CA ALA A 239 -1.99 6.73 -33.01
C ALA A 239 -2.39 5.64 -31.99
N GLU A 240 -3.56 5.77 -31.36
CA GLU A 240 -4.09 4.78 -30.41
C GLU A 240 -4.57 3.51 -31.13
N LEU A 241 -5.02 3.64 -32.39
CA LEU A 241 -5.33 2.52 -33.28
C LEU A 241 -4.10 1.68 -33.66
N ASN A 242 -2.93 2.32 -33.82
CA ASN A 242 -1.68 1.59 -34.07
C ASN A 242 -1.18 0.84 -32.82
N VAL A 243 -1.39 1.39 -31.62
CA VAL A 243 -1.14 0.67 -30.36
C VAL A 243 -2.11 -0.51 -30.23
N PHE A 244 -3.37 -0.34 -30.61
CA PHE A 244 -4.38 -1.40 -30.64
C PHE A 244 -3.97 -2.57 -31.57
N HIS A 245 -3.46 -2.27 -32.77
CA HIS A 245 -2.94 -3.29 -33.69
C HIS A 245 -1.67 -3.98 -33.17
N GLY A 246 -0.78 -3.25 -32.50
CA GLY A 246 0.44 -3.81 -31.91
C GLY A 246 0.18 -4.76 -30.73
N VAL A 247 -0.90 -4.55 -29.97
CA VAL A 247 -1.31 -5.45 -28.87
C VAL A 247 -2.00 -6.70 -29.41
N LEU A 248 -2.78 -6.60 -30.51
CA LEU A 248 -3.43 -7.75 -31.15
C LEU A 248 -2.43 -8.73 -31.79
N GLN A 249 -1.30 -8.26 -32.30
CA GLN A 249 -0.25 -9.13 -32.85
C GLN A 249 0.59 -9.88 -31.81
N ARG A 250 0.43 -9.58 -30.51
CA ARG A 250 1.14 -10.27 -29.41
C ARG A 250 0.28 -11.32 -28.69
N ARG A 251 -0.85 -11.74 -29.27
CA ARG A 251 -1.63 -12.90 -28.84
C ARG A 251 -1.52 -14.04 -29.84
#